data_AF-A0A835NZW2-F1
#
_entry.id   AF-A0A835NZW2-F1
#
_cell.length_a   1.000
_cell.length_b   1.000
_cell.length_c   1.000
_cell.angle_alpha   90.00
_cell.angle_beta   90.00
_cell.angle_gamma   90.00
#
_symmetry.space_group_name_H-M   'P 1'
#
loop_
_entity.id
_entity.type
_entity.pdbx_description
1 polymer ?
#
loop_
_entity_poly.entity_id
_entity_poly.type
_entity_poly.pdbx_seq_one_letter_code
_entity_poly.pdbx_strand_id
1 'polypeptide(L)'
;MAFGICLLGGFKKRAPRALKEIRKFAMKEMGTPDVRIDTRLNKAVWAKGIRNVPYRIRVRLSRKRNEDEDSPNKLYTLVTYVPVTTFKALLKQLEIFPAQLLSVCPLLTYRSYVPF
;
A
#
# COMPACT_ATOMS: atom_id res chain seq x y z
N MET A 1 -4.76 -3.99 -3.04
CA MET A 1 -5.18 -3.18 -4.20
C MET A 1 -4.57 -3.75 -5.46
N ALA A 2 -5.35 -4.03 -6.52
CA ALA A 2 -4.82 -4.45 -7.82
C ALA A 2 -4.52 -3.19 -8.66
N PHE A 3 -3.24 -2.92 -8.90
CA PHE A 3 -2.79 -1.72 -9.60
C PHE A 3 -2.73 -1.98 -11.11
N GLY A 4 -3.53 -1.27 -11.91
CA GLY A 4 -3.47 -1.30 -13.37
C GLY A 4 -2.33 -0.41 -13.87
N ILE A 5 -1.25 -1.01 -14.38
CA ILE A 5 -0.08 -0.26 -14.84
C ILE A 5 -0.34 0.27 -16.26
N CYS A 6 -0.31 1.59 -16.43
CA CYS A 6 -0.48 2.22 -17.75
C CYS A 6 0.73 1.90 -18.65
N LEU A 7 0.52 1.07 -19.68
CA LEU A 7 1.57 0.63 -20.60
C LEU A 7 1.74 1.54 -21.83
N LEU A 8 0.97 2.63 -21.93
CA LEU A 8 0.98 3.56 -23.05
C LEU A 8 2.24 4.45 -22.99
N GLY A 9 3.26 4.09 -23.78
CA GLY A 9 4.51 4.82 -23.88
C GLY A 9 5.67 3.98 -24.41
N GLY A 10 6.83 4.62 -24.64
CA GLY A 10 8.03 3.99 -25.18
C GLY A 10 8.57 2.84 -24.32
N PHE A 11 8.98 1.76 -24.97
CA PHE A 11 9.34 0.48 -24.32
C PHE A 11 10.45 0.61 -23.26
N LYS A 12 11.41 1.52 -23.45
CA LYS A 12 12.55 1.72 -22.54
C LYS A 12 12.17 2.39 -21.21
N LYS A 13 10.97 2.97 -21.07
CA LYS A 13 10.59 3.74 -19.86
C LYS A 13 9.43 3.12 -19.08
N ARG A 14 8.95 1.94 -19.47
CA ARG A 14 7.72 1.34 -18.93
C ARG A 14 7.85 0.89 -17.47
N ALA A 15 8.90 0.13 -17.13
CA ALA A 15 9.17 -0.27 -15.73
C ALA A 15 9.44 0.91 -14.78
N PRO A 16 10.33 1.88 -15.09
CA PRO A 16 10.54 3.02 -14.20
C PRO A 16 9.30 3.92 -14.10
N ARG A 17 8.49 4.04 -15.16
CA ARG A 17 7.21 4.76 -15.10
C ARG A 17 6.21 4.06 -14.20
N ALA A 18 6.13 2.73 -14.26
CA ALA A 18 5.29 1.95 -13.36
C ALA A 18 5.62 2.20 -11.88
N LEU A 19 6.92 2.23 -11.53
CA LEU A 19 7.35 2.56 -10.17
C LEU A 19 6.97 3.99 -9.75
N LYS A 20 7.05 4.97 -10.66
CA LYS A 20 6.60 6.34 -10.40
C LYS A 20 5.10 6.41 -10.14
N GLU A 21 4.30 5.70 -10.94
CA GLU A 21 2.85 5.65 -10.74
C GLU A 21 2.48 4.95 -9.42
N ILE A 22 3.22 3.91 -9.02
CA ILE A 22 3.03 3.27 -7.70
C ILE A 22 3.33 4.26 -6.57
N ARG A 23 4.40 5.07 -6.67
CA ARG A 23 4.69 6.12 -5.68
C ARG A 23 3.57 7.15 -5.62
N LYS A 24 3.12 7.66 -6.77
CA LYS A 24 2.03 8.62 -6.86
C LYS A 24 0.73 8.08 -6.24
N PHE A 25 0.45 6.80 -6.46
CA PHE A 25 -0.70 6.12 -5.87
C PHE A 25 -0.59 6.03 -4.34
N ALA A 26 0.58 5.62 -3.82
CA ALA A 26 0.81 5.57 -2.38
C ALA A 26 0.71 6.95 -1.72
N MET A 27 1.26 7.99 -2.36
CA MET A 27 1.14 9.39 -1.89
C MET A 27 -0.33 9.84 -1.84
N LYS A 28 -1.13 9.48 -2.86
CA LYS A 28 -2.54 9.88 -2.93
C LYS A 28 -3.41 9.20 -1.86
N GLU A 29 -3.22 7.91 -1.64
CA GLU A 29 -4.07 7.14 -0.70
C GLU A 29 -3.67 7.38 0.77
N MET A 30 -2.39 7.60 1.06
CA MET A 30 -1.88 7.69 2.43
C MET A 30 -1.52 9.12 2.87
N GLY A 31 -1.43 10.07 1.93
CA GLY A 31 -1.12 11.47 2.21
C GLY A 31 0.30 11.74 2.73
N THR A 32 1.22 10.78 2.60
CA THR A 32 2.63 10.92 3.02
C THR A 32 3.53 11.13 1.80
N PRO A 33 4.45 12.10 1.81
CA PRO A 33 5.38 12.30 0.72
C PRO A 33 6.52 11.26 0.71
N ASP A 34 6.90 10.72 1.87
CA ASP A 34 7.90 9.64 1.96
C ASP A 34 7.24 8.27 1.68
N VAL A 35 7.60 7.69 0.53
CA VAL A 35 7.15 6.38 0.06
C VAL A 35 8.35 5.48 -0.18
N ARG A 36 8.42 4.41 0.61
CA ARG A 36 9.47 3.39 0.52
C ARG A 36 8.91 2.15 -0.18
N ILE A 37 9.55 1.78 -1.30
CA ILE A 37 9.18 0.61 -2.08
C ILE A 37 9.98 -0.58 -1.56
N ASP A 38 9.28 -1.66 -1.21
CA ASP A 38 9.94 -2.91 -0.82
C ASP A 38 10.70 -3.52 -2.02
N THR A 39 11.84 -4.15 -1.72
CA THR A 39 12.69 -4.84 -2.68
C THR A 39 11.93 -5.94 -3.43
N ARG A 40 10.99 -6.63 -2.76
CA ARG A 40 10.17 -7.68 -3.37
C ARG A 40 9.24 -7.13 -4.44
N LEU A 41 8.64 -5.97 -4.19
CA LEU A 41 7.80 -5.29 -5.17
C LEU A 41 8.62 -4.83 -6.37
N ASN A 42 9.82 -4.28 -6.13
CA ASN A 42 10.73 -3.92 -7.20
C ASN A 42 11.07 -5.15 -8.06
N LYS A 43 11.51 -6.25 -7.44
CA LYS A 43 11.80 -7.51 -8.16
C LYS A 43 10.61 -8.00 -8.98
N ALA A 44 9.39 -7.96 -8.44
CA ALA A 44 8.18 -8.38 -9.16
C ALA A 44 7.86 -7.51 -10.38
N VAL A 45 8.08 -6.19 -10.29
CA VAL A 45 7.91 -5.26 -11.41
C VAL A 45 8.94 -5.51 -12.51
N TRP A 46 10.19 -5.82 -12.12
CA TRP A 46 11.31 -6.02 -13.03
C TRP A 46 11.49 -7.48 -13.50
N ALA A 47 10.74 -8.45 -12.96
CA ALA A 47 10.91 -9.88 -13.23
C ALA A 47 10.81 -10.26 -14.71
N LYS A 48 9.97 -9.55 -15.47
CA LYS A 48 9.74 -9.79 -16.91
C LYS A 48 10.50 -8.80 -17.81
N GLY A 49 11.45 -8.05 -17.23
CA GLY A 49 12.22 -7.02 -17.92
C GLY A 49 11.46 -5.72 -18.17
N ILE A 50 12.08 -4.82 -18.93
CA ILE A 50 11.60 -3.44 -19.10
C ILE A 50 10.35 -3.33 -19.99
N ARG A 51 10.20 -4.24 -20.95
CA ARG A 51 9.14 -4.20 -21.96
C ARG A 51 7.82 -4.81 -21.46
N ASN A 52 7.89 -5.84 -20.62
CA ASN A 52 6.73 -6.66 -20.26
C ASN A 52 6.38 -6.57 -18.77
N VAL A 53 6.11 -5.36 -18.29
CA VAL A 53 5.69 -5.14 -16.89
C VAL A 53 4.34 -5.82 -16.65
N PRO A 54 4.12 -6.51 -15.51
CA PRO A 54 2.85 -7.13 -15.19
C PRO A 54 1.69 -6.12 -15.18
N TYR A 55 0.60 -6.43 -15.88
CA TYR A 55 -0.57 -5.53 -15.99
C TYR A 55 -1.23 -5.18 -14.65
N ARG A 56 -1.22 -6.14 -13.72
CA ARG A 56 -1.85 -6.03 -12.40
C ARG A 56 -0.90 -6.54 -11.33
N ILE A 57 -0.68 -5.73 -10.29
CA ILE A 57 0.08 -6.13 -9.10
C ILE A 57 -0.77 -5.87 -7.87
N ARG A 58 -0.83 -6.84 -6.95
CA ARG A 58 -1.41 -6.62 -5.63
C ARG A 58 -0.38 -6.04 -4.69
N VAL A 59 -0.71 -4.86 -4.17
CA VAL A 59 0.13 -4.14 -3.22
C VAL A 59 -0.60 -3.98 -1.89
N ARG A 60 0.15 -4.12 -0.80
CA ARG A 60 -0.23 -3.73 0.57
C ARG A 60 0.51 -2.44 0.93
N LEU A 61 -0.23 -1.50 1.47
CA LEU A 61 0.30 -0.23 1.96
C LEU A 61 0.28 -0.28 3.49
N SER A 62 1.41 0.04 4.11
CA SER A 62 1.53 0.12 5.56
C SER A 62 2.13 1.47 5.91
N ARG A 63 1.43 2.26 6.73
CA ARG A 63 1.96 3.49 7.30
C ARG A 63 2.68 3.16 8.60
N LYS A 64 3.94 3.58 8.73
CA LYS A 64 4.75 3.38 9.93
C LYS A 64 5.32 4.73 10.39
N ARG A 65 5.62 4.84 11.69
CA ARG A 65 6.36 5.97 12.24
C ARG A 65 7.84 5.78 11.92
N ASN A 66 8.50 6.87 11.55
CA ASN A 66 9.95 6.85 11.40
C ASN A 66 10.60 6.96 12.78
N GLU A 67 11.67 6.19 12.98
CA GLU A 67 12.47 6.22 14.22
C GLU A 67 13.65 7.19 14.08
N ASP A 68 14.02 7.58 12.85
CA ASP A 68 15.13 8.50 12.61
C ASP A 68 14.72 9.96 12.89
N GLU A 69 15.39 10.56 13.86
CA GLU A 69 15.14 11.93 14.35
C GLU A 69 15.49 13.01 13.28
N ASP A 70 16.41 12.71 12.35
CA ASP A 70 16.87 13.63 11.29
C ASP A 70 15.95 13.74 10.07
N SER A 71 14.87 12.95 10.03
CA SER A 71 13.96 12.94 8.86
C SER A 71 12.89 14.04 8.95
N PRO A 72 12.65 14.83 7.88
CA PRO A 72 11.59 15.85 7.89
C PRO A 72 10.18 15.26 7.99
N ASN A 73 10.04 13.95 7.78
CA ASN A 73 8.76 13.24 7.74
C ASN A 73 8.67 12.20 8.86
N LYS A 74 7.83 12.49 9.86
CA LYS A 74 7.54 11.58 11.00
C LYS A 74 6.94 10.23 10.58
N LEU A 75 6.35 10.14 9.39
CA LEU A 75 5.58 9.00 8.92
C LEU A 75 6.03 8.65 7.50
N TYR A 76 6.33 7.36 7.28
CA TYR A 76 6.62 6.82 5.97
C TYR A 76 5.60 5.75 5.61
N THR A 77 5.45 5.53 4.31
CA THR A 77 4.63 4.42 3.79
C THR A 77 5.52 3.36 3.19
N LEU A 78 5.40 2.14 3.72
CA LEU A 78 6.03 0.96 3.17
C LEU A 78 5.06 0.28 2.21
N VAL A 79 5.52 0.10 0.98
CA VAL A 79 4.76 -0.52 -0.10
C VAL A 79 5.26 -1.95 -0.30
N THR A 80 4.46 -2.94 0.07
CA THR A 80 4.84 -4.36 0.03
C THR A 80 4.08 -5.12 -1.06
N TYR A 81 4.75 -6.11 -1.64
CA TYR A 81 4.15 -7.01 -2.64
C TYR A 81 3.45 -8.19 -1.98
N VAL A 82 2.23 -8.48 -2.41
CA VAL A 82 1.51 -9.70 -2.02
C VAL A 82 1.41 -10.64 -3.23
N PRO A 83 2.02 -11.82 -3.17
CA PRO A 83 1.83 -12.84 -4.19
C PRO A 83 0.38 -13.33 -4.12
N VAL A 84 -0.30 -13.32 -5.27
CA VAL A 84 -1.66 -13.83 -5.40
C VAL A 84 -1.78 -14.57 -6.72
N THR A 85 -2.46 -15.71 -6.70
CA THR A 85 -2.71 -16.55 -7.87
C THR A 85 -3.86 -16.05 -8.72
N THR A 86 -4.93 -15.49 -8.11
CA THR A 86 -6.10 -14.97 -8.83
C THR A 86 -6.45 -13.53 -8.42
N PHE A 87 -6.76 -12.69 -9.41
CA PHE A 87 -7.12 -11.28 -9.19
C PHE A 87 -8.64 -11.01 -9.19
N LYS A 88 -9.46 -12.07 -9.32
CA LYS A 88 -10.93 -11.96 -9.39
C LYS A 88 -11.47 -11.77 -7.97
N ALA A 89 -12.32 -10.75 -7.77
CA ALA A 89 -13.04 -10.44 -6.53
C ALA A 89 -12.23 -9.89 -5.32
N LEU A 90 -11.02 -9.36 -5.52
CA LEU A 90 -10.25 -8.74 -4.43
C LEU A 90 -10.57 -7.25 -4.29
N LEU A 91 -11.42 -6.90 -3.32
CA LEU A 91 -11.72 -5.52 -2.95
C LEU A 91 -10.57 -4.87 -2.15
N LYS A 92 -10.61 -3.55 -2.01
CA LYS A 92 -9.76 -2.80 -1.08
C LYS A 92 -10.17 -3.13 0.36
N GLN A 93 -9.52 -4.12 0.97
CA GLN A 93 -9.56 -4.26 2.43
C GLN A 93 -8.56 -3.27 3.02
N LEU A 94 -9.08 -2.17 3.59
CA LEU A 94 -8.32 -1.39 4.54
C LEU A 94 -8.30 -2.21 5.82
N GLU A 95 -7.24 -2.99 6.02
CA GLU A 95 -6.93 -3.49 7.36
C GLU A 95 -6.48 -2.28 8.18
N ILE A 96 -7.47 -1.50 8.63
CA ILE A 96 -7.31 -0.66 9.81
C ILE A 96 -7.19 -1.69 10.93
N PHE A 97 -5.97 -2.15 11.21
CA PHE A 97 -5.71 -2.76 12.49
C PHE A 97 -5.96 -1.66 13.52
N PRO A 98 -7.02 -1.72 14.35
CA PRO A 98 -7.05 -0.85 15.51
C PRO A 98 -5.86 -1.29 16.38
N ALA A 99 -4.79 -0.51 16.36
CA ALA A 99 -3.54 -0.82 17.04
C ALA A 99 -3.65 -0.74 18.58
N GLN A 100 -4.84 -0.84 19.19
CA GLN A 100 -5.02 -0.42 20.58
C GLN A 100 -6.27 -0.91 21.33
N LEU A 101 -6.88 -2.04 20.98
CA LEU A 101 -8.11 -2.45 21.69
C LEU A 101 -8.16 -3.91 22.11
N LEU A 102 -7.09 -4.44 22.75
CA LEU A 102 -7.17 -5.72 23.49
C LEU A 102 -6.22 -5.81 24.71
N SER A 103 -5.95 -4.73 25.45
CA SER A 103 -5.26 -4.88 26.75
C SER A 103 -5.89 -4.19 27.95
N VAL A 104 -6.89 -3.33 27.80
CA VAL A 104 -7.62 -2.79 28.97
C VAL A 104 -9.05 -2.48 28.56
N CYS A 105 -10.00 -3.32 28.96
CA CYS A 105 -11.38 -2.98 29.36
C CYS A 105 -12.15 -4.29 29.59
N PRO A 106 -11.84 -5.03 30.68
CA PRO A 106 -12.76 -6.03 31.19
C PRO A 106 -13.94 -5.27 31.81
N LEU A 107 -15.13 -5.43 31.23
CA LEU A 107 -16.44 -5.10 31.79
C LEU A 107 -16.72 -3.60 31.98
N LEU A 108 -17.71 -3.06 31.27
CA LEU A 108 -18.83 -2.30 31.85
C LEU A 108 -19.83 -1.85 30.77
N THR A 109 -20.93 -2.62 30.73
CA THR A 109 -22.31 -2.16 30.52
C THR A 109 -22.66 -1.41 29.22
N TYR A 110 -23.17 -2.21 28.29
CA TYR A 110 -24.39 -1.96 27.52
C TYR A 110 -25.44 -1.21 28.38
N ARG A 111 -25.55 0.11 28.26
CA ARG A 111 -26.67 0.87 28.81
C ARG A 111 -27.02 2.01 27.85
N SER A 112 -28.27 1.95 27.38
CA SER A 112 -29.08 3.03 26.79
C SER A 112 -28.74 3.51 25.37
N TYR A 113 -29.36 2.82 24.40
CA TYR A 113 -29.90 3.42 23.17
C TYR A 113 -31.32 3.97 23.47
N VAL A 114 -31.81 4.85 22.58
CA VAL A 114 -33.16 5.45 22.44
C VAL A 114 -33.25 6.92 22.96
N PRO A 115 -33.52 7.87 22.04
CA PRO A 115 -34.87 8.43 21.94
C PRO A 115 -35.45 8.45 20.51
N PHE A 116 -36.78 8.61 20.50
CA PHE A 116 -37.72 8.75 19.38
C PHE A 116 -37.35 9.84 18.37
#